data_AF-A0A2I0ARY8-F1
#
_entry.id   AF-A0A2I0ARY8-F1
#
_cell.length_a   1.000
_cell.length_b   1.000
_cell.length_c   1.000
_cell.angle_alpha   90.00
_cell.angle_beta   90.00
_cell.angle_gamma   90.00
#
_symmetry.space_group_name_H-M   'P 1'
#
loop_
_entity.id
_entity.type
_entity.pdbx_description
1 polymer ?
#
loop_
_entity_poly.entity_id
_entity_poly.type
_entity_poly.pdbx_seq_one_letter_code
_entity_poly.pdbx_strand_id
1 'polypeptide(L)' 'MEMLQAYSVRTDYQGRIAAWTEWKALYLLCKDKDGLLPKETVRAVYDGSLFFQMEKERA' A
#
# COMPACT_ATOMS: atom_id res chain seq x y z
N MET A 1 -5.79 21.01 -26.75
CA MET A 1 -4.95 20.56 -25.62
C MET A 1 -5.49 20.99 -24.25
N GLU A 2 -6.65 21.65 -24.17
CA GLU A 2 -7.26 22.16 -22.92
C GLU A 2 -7.92 21.07 -22.05
N MET A 3 -8.45 20.00 -22.66
CA MET A 3 -9.19 18.94 -21.93
C MET A 3 -8.29 18.04 -21.06
N LEU A 4 -7.03 17.84 -21.44
CA LEU A 4 -6.11 16.96 -20.70
C LEU A 4 -5.53 17.63 -19.45
N GLN A 5 -5.38 18.96 -19.47
CA GLN A 5 -4.79 19.69 -18.34
C GLN A 5 -5.78 19.87 -17.17
N ALA A 6 -7.07 20.01 -17.46
CA ALA A 6 -8.10 20.17 -16.44
C ALA A 6 -8.38 18.88 -15.64
N TYR A 7 -8.25 17.70 -16.26
CA TYR A 7 -8.42 16.40 -15.58
C TYR A 7 -7.20 16.00 -14.73
N SER A 8 -5.99 16.35 -15.20
CA SER A 8 -4.73 15.87 -14.61
C SER A 8 -4.33 16.54 -13.30
N VAL A 9 -4.65 17.81 -13.08
CA VAL A 9 -3.99 18.57 -11.98
C VAL A 9 -4.73 18.47 -10.64
N ARG A 10 -6.05 18.26 -10.65
CA ARG A 10 -6.87 18.28 -9.43
C ARG A 10 -7.16 16.89 -8.85
N THR A 11 -7.29 15.88 -9.71
CA THR A 11 -7.57 14.49 -9.33
C THR A 11 -6.33 13.74 -8.84
N ASP A 12 -5.15 14.06 -9.39
CA ASP A 12 -3.93 13.32 -9.08
C ASP A 12 -3.40 13.55 -7.67
N TYR A 13 -3.53 14.74 -7.08
CA TYR A 13 -2.83 15.01 -5.82
C TYR A 13 -3.41 14.22 -4.64
N GLN A 14 -4.74 14.13 -4.54
CA GLN A 14 -5.41 13.34 -3.51
C GLN A 14 -5.19 11.85 -3.73
N GLY A 15 -5.31 11.36 -4.97
CA GLY A 15 -5.05 9.96 -5.29
C GLY A 15 -3.59 9.56 -5.01
N ARG A 16 -2.63 10.43 -5.31
CA ARG A 16 -1.21 10.23 -5.00
C ARG A 16 -0.94 10.20 -3.50
N ILE A 17 -1.56 11.10 -2.74
CA ILE A 17 -1.45 11.09 -1.27
C ILE A 17 -2.08 9.82 -0.70
N ALA A 18 -3.28 9.45 -1.14
CA ALA A 18 -3.96 8.23 -0.70
C ALA A 18 -3.10 7.00 -0.96
N ALA A 19 -2.65 6.81 -2.20
CA ALA A 19 -1.78 5.70 -2.58
C ALA A 19 -0.47 5.68 -1.75
N TRP A 20 0.18 6.83 -1.57
CA TRP A 20 1.38 6.91 -0.74
C TRP A 20 1.10 6.53 0.72
N THR A 21 -0.06 6.93 1.24
CA THR A 21 -0.47 6.63 2.62
C THR A 21 -0.79 5.14 2.78
N GLU A 22 -1.45 4.53 1.80
CA GLU A 22 -1.73 3.08 1.76
C GLU A 22 -0.44 2.26 1.77
N TRP A 23 0.51 2.58 0.88
CA TRP A 23 1.81 1.90 0.83
C TRP A 23 2.62 2.11 2.13
N LYS A 24 2.56 3.30 2.73
CA LYS A 24 3.23 3.60 3.99
C LYS A 24 2.62 2.84 5.16
N ALA A 25 1.29 2.73 5.22
CA ALA A 25 0.59 1.95 6.24
C ALA A 25 0.96 0.47 6.14
N LEU A 26 0.96 -0.09 4.92
CA LEU A 26 1.39 -1.47 4.65
C LEU A 26 2.83 -1.71 5.14
N TYR A 27 3.74 -0.80 4.79
CA TYR A 27 5.14 -0.89 5.22
C TYR A 27 5.28 -0.85 6.75
N LEU A 28 4.57 0.05 7.43
CA LEU A 28 4.63 0.16 8.89
C LEU A 28 4.06 -1.08 9.60
N LEU A 29 3.00 -1.67 9.05
CA LEU A 29 2.33 -2.84 9.62
C LEU A 29 3.11 -4.13 9.42
N CYS A 30 3.79 -4.28 8.28
CA CYS A 30 4.35 -5.56 7.86
C CYS A 30 5.87 -5.54 7.62
N LYS A 31 6.57 -4.48 8.03
CA LYS A 31 8.03 -4.48 8.01
C LYS A 31 8.58 -5.55 8.97
N ASP A 32 9.60 -6.25 8.51
CA ASP A 32 10.37 -7.17 9.31
C ASP A 32 11.26 -6.42 10.34
N LYS A 33 11.94 -7.17 11.22
CA LYS A 33 12.87 -6.65 12.23
C LYS A 33 14.02 -5.87 11.61
N ASP A 34 14.45 -6.28 10.41
CA ASP A 34 15.48 -5.59 9.62
C ASP A 34 14.93 -4.39 8.81
N GLY A 35 13.63 -4.09 8.93
CA GLY A 35 12.99 -2.99 8.22
C GLY A 35 12.74 -3.26 6.74
N LEU A 36 12.81 -4.52 6.31
CA LEU A 36 12.49 -4.94 4.94
C LEU A 36 11.05 -5.44 4.86
N LEU A 37 10.40 -5.21 3.71
CA LEU A 37 9.06 -5.74 3.44
C LEU A 37 9.20 -7.07 2.69
N PRO A 38 8.80 -8.21 3.29
CA PRO A 38 8.91 -9.50 2.63
C PRO A 38 8.03 -9.56 1.37
N LYS A 39 8.55 -10.18 0.32
CA LYS A 39 7.80 -10.38 -0.94
C LYS A 39 6.50 -11.16 -0.70
N GLU A 40 6.52 -12.10 0.25
CA GLU A 40 5.35 -12.90 0.60
C GLU A 40 4.23 -12.07 1.20
N THR A 41 4.56 -11.09 2.05
CA THR A 41 3.61 -10.12 2.60
C THR A 41 2.97 -9.29 1.49
N VAL A 42 3.77 -8.77 0.55
CA VAL A 42 3.25 -8.01 -0.59
C VAL A 42 2.31 -8.88 -1.42
N ARG A 43 2.67 -10.15 -1.64
CA ARG A 43 1.81 -11.10 -2.34
C ARG A 43 0.50 -11.35 -1.57
N ALA A 44 0.55 -11.48 -0.25
CA ALA A 44 -0.62 -11.69 0.59
C ALA A 44 -1.60 -10.52 0.59
N VAL A 45 -1.14 -9.29 0.32
CA VAL A 45 -2.01 -8.12 0.06
C VAL A 45 -2.87 -8.35 -1.19
N TYR A 46 -2.28 -8.89 -2.26
CA TYR A 46 -2.97 -9.12 -3.53
C TYR A 46 -3.79 -10.42 -3.54
N ASP A 47 -3.30 -11.48 -2.89
CA ASP A 47 -4.01 -12.75 -2.73
C ASP A 47 -5.07 -12.71 -1.61
N GLY A 48 -5.13 -11.64 -0.81
CA GLY A 48 -6.12 -11.44 0.27
C GLY A 48 -5.84 -12.22 1.56
N SER A 49 -4.72 -12.92 1.64
CA SER A 49 -4.34 -13.77 2.78
C SER A 49 -3.59 -13.03 3.90
N LEU A 50 -3.30 -11.73 3.73
CA LEU A 50 -2.47 -10.94 4.65
C LEU A 50 -2.95 -11.01 6.11
N PHE A 51 -4.22 -10.73 6.36
CA PHE A 51 -4.74 -10.69 7.73
C PHE A 51 -4.70 -12.06 8.42
N PHE A 52 -4.83 -13.15 7.66
CA PHE A 52 -4.70 -14.51 8.19
C PHE A 52 -3.25 -14.84 8.57
N GLN A 53 -2.27 -14.34 7.82
CA GLN A 53 -0.86 -14.46 8.19
C GLN A 53 -0.56 -13.65 9.45
N MET A 54 -1.05 -12.40 9.52
CA MET A 54 -0.87 -11.55 10.71
C MET A 54 -1.54 -12.13 11.96
N GLU A 55 -2.70 -12.78 11.83
CA GLU A 55 -3.37 -13.44 12.95
C GLU A 55 -2.57 -14.64 13.46
N LYS A 56 -2.02 -15.46 12.55
CA LYS A 56 -1.13 -16.58 12.90
C LYS A 56 0.18 -16.14 13.56
N GLU A 57 0.77 -15.02 13.14
CA GLU A 57 2.00 -14.50 13.75
C GLU A 57 1.76 -13.89 15.15
N ARG A 58 0.51 -13.53 15.46
CA ARG A 58 0.13 -12.95 16.75
C ARG A 58 -0.25 -14.01 17.80
N ALA A 59 -0.66 -15.19 17.37
CA ALA A 59 -1.00 -16.34 18.22
C ALA A 59 0.26 -17.02 18.78
#